data_AF-A0A953CSF4-F1
#
_entry.id   AF-A0A953CSF4-F1
#
_cell.length_a   1.000
_cell.length_b   1.000
_cell.length_c   1.000
_cell.angle_alpha   90.00
_cell.angle_beta   90.00
_cell.angle_gamma   90.00
#
_symmetry.space_group_name_H-M   'P 1'
#
loop_
_entity.id
_entity.type
_entity.pdbx_description
1 polymer ?
#
loop_
_entity_poly.entity_id
_entity_poly.type
_entity_poly.pdbx_seq_one_letter_code
_entity_poly.pdbx_strand_id
1 'polypeptide(L)'
;MHPIVPIIMALGAILFFAGIIVQARLGAKRIKTINLRGKEYKLWQFVLMTIGSGVALIIVSVSIPKYMPYQPESAIPSIQPVISENLKYELDSILSGLEINNGPMLNAISRFQTEFQEALKQGDKNIEDLLVLEIAYRIRTDLQNQGYPENQIEREVEKIIGILKQSAQQGNKK
;
A
#
# COMPACT_ATOMS: atom_id res chain seq x y z
N MET A 1 -2.99 -2.45 -2.01
CA MET A 1 -3.46 -1.38 -2.93
C MET A 1 -4.82 -0.92 -2.43
N HIS A 2 -5.05 0.39 -2.22
CA HIS A 2 -6.37 0.86 -1.75
C HIS A 2 -7.42 0.48 -2.80
N PRO A 3 -8.51 -0.24 -2.45
CA PRO A 3 -9.50 -0.73 -3.41
C PRO A 3 -10.17 0.42 -4.19
N ILE A 4 -10.09 1.64 -3.68
CA ILE A 4 -10.55 2.87 -4.33
C ILE A 4 -9.76 3.21 -5.60
N VAL A 5 -8.46 2.89 -5.67
CA VAL A 5 -7.61 3.27 -6.81
C VAL A 5 -8.03 2.54 -8.11
N PRO A 6 -8.18 1.20 -8.13
CA PRO A 6 -8.72 0.50 -9.28
C PRO A 6 -10.13 0.95 -9.68
N ILE A 7 -10.98 1.29 -8.70
CA ILE A 7 -12.37 1.73 -8.95
C ILE A 7 -12.40 3.08 -9.67
N ILE A 8 -11.63 4.07 -9.19
CA ILE A 8 -11.56 5.39 -9.84
C ILE A 8 -10.93 5.28 -11.23
N MET A 9 -9.89 4.46 -11.39
CA MET A 9 -9.26 4.22 -12.69
C MET A 9 -10.23 3.56 -13.68
N ALA A 10 -10.99 2.56 -13.24
CA ALA A 10 -12.01 1.91 -14.06
C ALA A 10 -13.14 2.88 -14.44
N LEU A 11 -13.61 3.71 -13.52
CA LEU A 11 -14.61 4.75 -13.80
C LEU A 11 -14.10 5.77 -14.83
N GLY A 12 -12.86 6.22 -14.68
CA GLY A 12 -12.22 7.14 -15.63
C GLY A 12 -12.10 6.53 -17.03
N ALA A 13 -11.70 5.27 -17.13
CA ALA A 13 -11.64 4.54 -18.40
C ALA A 13 -13.03 4.38 -19.04
N ILE A 14 -14.06 4.02 -18.26
CA ILE A 14 -15.44 3.89 -18.74
C ILE A 14 -15.93 5.23 -19.31
N LEU A 15 -15.70 6.35 -18.61
CA LEU A 15 -16.09 7.68 -19.07
C LEU A 15 -15.34 8.09 -20.35
N PHE A 16 -14.05 7.76 -20.44
CA PHE A 16 -13.23 8.04 -21.63
C PHE A 16 -13.76 7.28 -22.86
N PHE A 17 -14.00 5.97 -22.75
CA PHE A 17 -14.55 5.18 -23.85
C PHE A 17 -15.99 5.57 -24.20
N ALA A 18 -16.83 5.88 -23.21
CA ALA A 18 -18.18 6.39 -23.47
C ALA A 18 -18.14 7.71 -24.26
N GLY A 19 -17.23 8.63 -23.92
CA GLY A 19 -17.01 9.87 -24.67
C GLY A 19 -16.62 9.62 -26.13
N ILE A 20 -15.69 8.69 -26.38
CA ILE A 20 -15.26 8.29 -27.74
C ILE A 20 -16.41 7.66 -28.52
N ILE A 21 -17.18 6.75 -27.90
CA ILE A 21 -18.30 6.06 -28.56
C ILE A 21 -19.42 7.05 -28.92
N VAL A 22 -19.74 7.98 -28.02
CA VAL A 22 -20.72 9.04 -28.28
C VAL A 22 -20.25 9.96 -29.41
N GLN A 23 -18.97 10.34 -29.44
CA GLN A 23 -18.39 11.14 -30.50
C GLN A 23 -18.40 10.41 -31.85
N ALA A 24 -18.05 9.11 -31.87
CA ALA A 24 -18.07 8.29 -33.09
C ALA A 24 -19.50 8.11 -33.63
N ARG A 25 -20.47 7.84 -32.75
CA ARG A 25 -21.87 7.57 -33.14
C ARG A 25 -22.62 8.83 -33.58
N LEU A 26 -22.40 9.97 -32.93
CA LEU A 26 -23.04 11.24 -33.28
C LEU A 26 -22.29 11.99 -34.38
N GLY A 27 -20.97 11.83 -34.46
CA GLY A 27 -20.13 12.30 -35.57
C GLY A 27 -20.52 11.64 -36.90
N ALA A 28 -20.76 10.33 -36.89
CA ALA A 28 -21.27 9.61 -38.08
C ALA A 28 -22.64 10.11 -38.55
N LYS A 29 -23.49 10.60 -37.63
CA LYS A 29 -24.82 11.17 -37.95
C LYS A 29 -24.81 12.68 -38.24
N ARG A 30 -23.64 13.35 -38.20
CA ARG A 30 -23.47 14.83 -38.34
C ARG A 30 -24.34 15.67 -37.41
N ILE A 31 -24.75 15.13 -36.26
CA ILE A 31 -25.60 15.83 -35.30
C ILE A 31 -24.69 16.73 -34.42
N LYS A 32 -24.90 18.05 -34.46
CA LYS A 32 -24.02 19.04 -33.78
C LYS A 32 -24.47 19.42 -32.37
N THR A 33 -25.64 18.97 -31.93
CA THR A 33 -26.26 19.32 -30.64
C THR A 33 -26.75 18.08 -29.90
N ILE A 34 -26.50 18.02 -28.59
CA ILE A 34 -27.04 17.01 -27.67
C ILE A 34 -27.99 17.72 -26.72
N ASN A 35 -29.20 17.19 -26.58
CA ASN A 35 -30.15 17.67 -25.58
C ASN A 35 -30.00 16.82 -24.31
N LEU A 36 -29.49 17.42 -23.24
CA LEU A 36 -29.30 16.76 -21.96
C LEU A 36 -30.07 17.54 -20.90
N ARG A 37 -31.06 16.88 -20.27
CA ARG A 37 -31.83 17.44 -19.14
C ARG A 37 -32.53 18.77 -19.48
N GLY A 38 -33.02 18.90 -20.71
CA GLY A 38 -33.75 20.08 -21.21
C GLY A 38 -32.87 21.26 -21.64
N LYS A 39 -31.54 21.11 -21.61
CA LYS A 39 -30.58 22.09 -22.15
C LYS A 39 -29.87 21.52 -23.38
N GLU A 40 -29.76 22.35 -24.40
CA GLU A 40 -28.98 22.04 -25.60
C GLU A 40 -27.51 22.36 -25.39
N TYR A 41 -26.65 21.36 -25.57
CA TYR A 41 -25.20 21.51 -25.53
C TYR A 41 -24.61 21.21 -26.89
N LYS A 42 -23.62 21.99 -27.32
CA LYS A 42 -22.86 21.71 -28.55
C LYS A 42 -22.05 20.43 -28.35
N LEU A 43 -22.10 19.52 -29.32
CA LEU A 43 -21.45 18.21 -29.27
C LEU A 43 -19.97 18.30 -28.86
N TRP A 44 -19.25 19.27 -29.44
CA TRP A 44 -17.82 19.45 -29.18
C TRP A 44 -17.53 19.90 -27.74
N GLN A 45 -18.39 20.73 -27.13
CA GLN A 45 -18.25 21.13 -25.72
C GLN A 45 -18.55 19.95 -24.78
N PHE A 46 -19.54 19.13 -25.11
CA PHE A 46 -19.86 17.93 -24.34
C PHE A 46 -18.70 16.93 -24.35
N VAL A 47 -18.12 16.68 -25.52
CA VAL A 47 -16.96 15.80 -25.71
C VAL A 47 -15.74 16.32 -24.94
N LEU A 48 -15.45 17.63 -25.02
CA LEU A 48 -14.33 18.21 -24.29
C LEU A 48 -14.48 18.05 -22.77
N MET A 49 -15.70 18.27 -22.25
CA MET A 49 -15.97 18.08 -20.81
C MET A 49 -15.86 16.62 -20.37
N THR A 50 -16.39 15.67 -21.16
CA THR A 50 -16.35 14.24 -20.78
C THR A 50 -14.94 13.67 -20.84
N ILE A 51 -14.18 13.97 -21.90
CA ILE A 51 -12.78 13.54 -22.02
C ILE A 51 -11.92 14.23 -20.96
N GLY A 52 -12.07 15.55 -20.79
CA GLY A 52 -11.33 16.32 -19.79
C GLY A 52 -11.59 15.83 -18.36
N SER A 53 -12.84 15.53 -18.04
CA SER A 53 -13.21 14.96 -16.73
C SER A 53 -12.60 13.57 -16.51
N GLY A 54 -12.59 12.70 -17.53
CA GLY A 54 -11.96 11.38 -17.45
C GLY A 54 -10.44 11.47 -17.21
N VAL A 55 -9.74 12.35 -17.92
CA VAL A 55 -8.30 12.57 -17.74
C VAL A 55 -8.01 13.15 -16.35
N ALA A 56 -8.80 14.13 -15.89
CA ALA A 56 -8.64 14.70 -14.56
C ALA A 56 -8.82 13.65 -13.45
N LEU A 57 -9.80 12.74 -13.58
CA LEU A 57 -10.03 11.65 -12.62
C LEU A 57 -8.85 10.67 -12.58
N ILE A 58 -8.24 10.36 -13.72
CA ILE A 58 -7.03 9.50 -13.78
C ILE A 58 -5.86 10.18 -13.05
N ILE A 59 -5.61 11.46 -13.30
CA ILE A 59 -4.52 12.21 -12.64
C ILE A 59 -4.74 12.30 -11.13
N VAL A 60 -5.98 12.56 -10.69
CA VAL A 60 -6.33 12.58 -9.26
C VAL A 60 -6.15 11.19 -8.65
N SER A 61 -6.55 10.12 -9.33
CA SER A 61 -6.36 8.73 -8.87
C SER A 61 -4.89 8.39 -8.61
N VAL A 62 -3.98 8.80 -9.50
CA VAL A 62 -2.53 8.60 -9.35
C VAL A 62 -1.95 9.44 -8.21
N SER A 63 -2.62 10.53 -7.83
CA SER A 63 -2.17 11.44 -6.78
C SER A 63 -2.61 11.02 -5.37
N ILE A 64 -3.70 10.27 -5.22
CA ILE A 64 -4.21 9.79 -3.91
C ILE A 64 -3.15 9.02 -3.09
N PRO A 65 -2.36 8.08 -3.65
CA PRO A 65 -1.34 7.36 -2.89
C PRO A 65 -0.22 8.24 -2.32
N LYS A 66 0.00 9.44 -2.88
CA LYS A 66 1.02 10.38 -2.39
C LYS A 66 0.60 11.11 -1.12
N TYR A 67 -0.70 11.32 -0.91
CA TYR A 67 -1.22 12.12 0.20
C TYR A 67 -1.90 11.27 1.30
N MET A 68 -2.19 10.00 1.01
CA MET A 68 -2.66 9.03 2.00
C MET A 68 -1.86 7.73 1.85
N PRO A 69 -0.76 7.54 2.61
CA PRO A 69 -0.14 6.23 2.70
C PRO A 69 -1.20 5.24 3.19
N TYR A 70 -1.35 4.15 2.45
CA TYR A 70 -2.29 3.08 2.73
C TYR A 70 -2.15 2.61 4.18
N GLN A 71 -3.16 2.90 5.01
CA GLN A 71 -3.33 2.31 6.32
C GLN A 71 -4.30 1.13 6.13
N PRO A 72 -3.86 -0.13 6.26
CA PRO A 72 -4.80 -1.25 6.22
C PRO A 72 -5.84 -1.07 7.33
N GLU A 73 -7.08 -1.38 6.99
CA GLU A 73 -8.26 -1.27 7.83
C GLU A 73 -7.99 -1.96 9.18
N SER A 74 -7.92 -1.16 10.24
CA SER A 74 -7.73 -1.60 11.62
C SER A 74 -8.96 -2.37 12.09
N ALA A 75 -9.01 -3.64 11.69
CA ALA A 75 -9.84 -4.67 12.29
C ALA A 75 -9.01 -5.96 12.40
N ILE A 76 -7.90 -5.88 13.13
CA ILE A 76 -7.21 -7.08 13.62
C ILE A 76 -7.74 -7.28 15.04
N PRO A 77 -8.59 -8.29 15.31
CA PRO A 77 -8.78 -8.74 16.68
C PRO A 77 -7.40 -9.11 17.18
N SER A 78 -6.99 -8.56 18.32
CA SER A 78 -5.70 -8.77 18.97
C SER A 78 -5.33 -10.26 19.01
N ILE A 79 -4.66 -10.74 17.97
CA ILE A 79 -3.87 -11.97 18.05
C ILE A 79 -2.63 -11.50 18.79
N GLN A 80 -2.66 -11.67 20.11
CA GLN A 80 -1.50 -11.41 20.95
C GLN A 80 -0.31 -12.13 20.31
N PRO A 81 0.79 -11.41 20.01
CA PRO A 81 1.98 -12.04 19.47
C PRO A 81 2.40 -13.14 20.45
N VAL A 82 2.52 -14.38 19.97
CA VAL A 82 3.11 -15.50 20.72
C VAL A 82 4.63 -15.31 20.74
N ILE A 83 5.07 -14.16 21.23
CA ILE A 83 6.47 -13.84 21.46
C ILE A 83 6.73 -14.17 22.92
N SER A 84 7.80 -14.92 23.22
CA SER A 84 8.21 -15.10 24.61
C SER A 84 8.53 -13.72 25.21
N GLU A 85 8.12 -13.47 26.46
CA GLU A 85 8.27 -12.15 27.09
C GLU A 85 9.72 -11.62 27.02
N ASN A 86 10.71 -12.51 27.03
CA ASN A 86 12.13 -12.17 26.87
C ASN A 86 12.41 -11.55 25.49
N LEU A 87 11.95 -12.18 24.40
CA LEU A 87 12.23 -11.72 23.03
C LEU A 87 11.49 -10.41 22.74
N LYS A 88 10.31 -10.26 23.33
CA LYS A 88 9.54 -9.02 23.26
C LYS A 88 10.30 -7.89 23.96
N TYR A 89 10.79 -8.13 25.17
CA TYR A 89 11.55 -7.14 25.92
C TYR A 89 12.86 -6.76 25.20
N GLU A 90 13.58 -7.73 24.64
CA GLU A 90 14.80 -7.46 23.88
C GLU A 90 14.52 -6.66 22.61
N LEU A 91 13.46 -7.01 21.87
CA LEU A 91 13.01 -6.26 20.70
C LEU A 91 12.63 -4.82 21.08
N ASP A 92 11.78 -4.64 22.09
CA ASP A 92 11.34 -3.33 22.55
C ASP A 92 12.51 -2.47 23.02
N SER A 93 13.50 -3.08 23.69
CA SER A 93 14.73 -2.41 24.12
C SER A 93 15.59 -1.93 22.95
N ILE A 94 15.79 -2.78 21.93
CA ILE A 94 16.56 -2.43 20.73
C ILE A 94 15.85 -1.35 19.93
N LEU A 95 14.54 -1.51 19.69
CA LEU A 95 13.75 -0.53 18.94
C LEU A 95 13.73 0.82 19.65
N SER A 96 13.56 0.83 20.98
CA SER A 96 13.60 2.07 21.77
C SER A 96 14.99 2.71 21.76
N GLY A 97 16.05 1.92 21.84
CA GLY A 97 17.44 2.40 21.78
C GLY A 97 17.83 2.97 20.42
N LEU A 98 17.16 2.53 19.35
CA LEU A 98 17.36 3.02 17.98
C LEU A 98 16.37 4.14 17.61
N GLU A 99 15.61 4.67 18.56
CA GLU A 99 14.55 5.66 18.31
C GLU A 99 13.49 5.21 17.28
N ILE A 100 13.36 3.90 17.08
CA ILE A 100 12.34 3.28 16.24
C ILE A 100 11.04 3.19 17.05
N ASN A 101 10.41 4.35 17.23
CA ASN A 101 9.12 4.49 17.91
C ASN A 101 8.03 5.05 16.99
N ASN A 102 8.32 5.19 15.69
CA ASN A 102 7.38 5.72 14.74
C ASN A 102 6.25 4.69 14.49
N GLY A 103 5.00 5.19 14.46
CA GLY A 103 3.82 4.34 14.22
C GLY A 103 3.91 3.48 12.95
N PRO A 104 4.49 3.97 11.83
CA PRO A 104 4.65 3.18 10.61
C PRO A 104 5.57 1.95 10.77
N MET A 105 6.72 2.07 11.44
CA MET A 105 7.64 0.93 11.62
C MET A 105 7.07 -0.10 12.58
N LEU A 106 6.50 0.34 13.71
CA LEU A 106 5.88 -0.58 14.66
C LEU A 106 4.75 -1.40 14.00
N ASN A 107 3.97 -0.77 13.12
CA ASN A 107 2.97 -1.48 12.32
C ASN A 107 3.60 -2.47 11.33
N ALA A 108 4.68 -2.08 10.64
CA ALA A 108 5.40 -2.97 9.74
C ALA A 108 5.97 -4.21 10.47
N ILE A 109 6.51 -4.02 11.67
CA ILE A 109 7.02 -5.11 12.52
C ILE A 109 5.88 -6.04 12.96
N SER A 110 4.75 -5.49 13.43
CA SER A 110 3.58 -6.28 13.81
C SER A 110 3.05 -7.09 12.62
N ARG A 111 2.99 -6.47 11.44
CA ARG A 111 2.54 -7.13 10.20
C ARG A 111 3.49 -8.25 9.78
N PHE A 112 4.80 -7.99 9.82
CA PHE A 112 5.82 -9.01 9.58
C PHE A 112 5.61 -10.21 10.50
N GLN A 113 5.42 -10.01 11.80
CA GLN A 113 5.25 -11.10 12.75
C GLN A 113 4.03 -11.99 12.41
N THR A 114 2.91 -11.39 12.03
CA THR A 114 1.70 -12.12 11.63
C THR A 114 1.90 -12.88 10.31
N GLU A 115 2.34 -12.19 9.27
CA GLU A 115 2.49 -12.77 7.92
C GLU A 115 3.60 -13.82 7.88
N PHE A 116 4.70 -13.62 8.62
CA PHE A 116 5.80 -14.57 8.68
C PHE A 116 5.42 -15.83 9.46
N GLN A 117 4.64 -15.72 10.54
CA GLN A 117 4.08 -16.90 11.21
C GLN A 117 3.13 -17.69 10.30
N GLU A 118 2.33 -17.01 9.49
CA GLU A 118 1.44 -17.66 8.52
C GLU A 118 2.24 -18.37 7.43
N ALA A 119 3.27 -17.71 6.88
CA ALA A 119 4.18 -18.30 5.90
C ALA A 119 4.89 -19.55 6.43
N LEU A 120 5.36 -19.51 7.69
CA LEU A 120 5.96 -20.66 8.38
C LEU A 120 4.99 -21.85 8.51
N LYS A 121 3.68 -21.59 8.71
CA LYS A 121 2.66 -22.65 8.77
C LYS A 121 2.36 -23.24 7.40
N GLN A 122 2.40 -22.41 6.37
CA GLN A 122 2.18 -22.84 4.98
C GLN A 122 3.43 -23.50 4.37
N GLY A 123 4.61 -23.28 4.95
CA GLY A 123 5.89 -23.79 4.45
C GLY A 123 6.35 -23.11 3.16
N ASP A 124 5.83 -21.91 2.86
CA ASP A 124 6.21 -21.17 1.65
C ASP A 124 7.48 -20.34 1.90
N LYS A 125 8.61 -20.98 1.61
CA LYS A 125 9.93 -20.37 1.76
C LYS A 125 10.11 -19.09 0.94
N ASN A 126 9.46 -18.95 -0.22
CA ASN A 126 9.60 -17.74 -1.04
C ASN A 126 8.94 -16.54 -0.35
N ILE A 127 7.78 -16.77 0.27
CA ILE A 127 7.09 -15.74 1.05
C ILE A 127 7.89 -15.41 2.31
N GLU A 128 8.44 -16.41 2.99
CA GLU A 128 9.33 -16.19 4.15
C GLU A 128 10.53 -15.30 3.80
N ASP A 129 11.27 -15.64 2.74
CA ASP A 129 12.45 -14.88 2.30
C ASP A 129 12.07 -13.46 1.83
N LEU A 130 10.92 -13.30 1.15
CA LEU A 130 10.42 -12.00 0.71
C LEU A 130 10.03 -11.10 1.91
N LEU A 131 9.36 -11.65 2.91
CA LEU A 131 8.99 -10.90 4.11
C LEU A 131 10.23 -10.44 4.90
N VAL A 132 11.25 -11.30 4.99
CA VAL A 132 12.53 -10.95 5.62
C VAL A 132 13.21 -9.83 4.85
N LEU A 133 13.22 -9.89 3.52
CA LEU A 133 13.79 -8.84 2.68
C LEU A 133 13.06 -7.50 2.85
N GLU A 134 11.73 -7.51 2.89
CA GLU A 134 10.93 -6.30 3.05
C GLU A 134 11.22 -5.62 4.39
N ILE A 135 11.16 -6.36 5.50
CA ILE A 135 11.37 -5.78 6.82
C ILE A 135 12.81 -5.29 6.99
N ALA A 136 13.79 -6.03 6.46
CA ALA A 136 15.20 -5.62 6.43
C ALA A 136 15.39 -4.27 5.72
N TYR A 137 14.80 -4.15 4.53
CA TYR A 137 14.89 -2.94 3.73
C TYR A 137 14.26 -1.73 4.45
N ARG A 138 13.10 -1.93 5.10
CA ARG A 138 12.43 -0.87 5.86
C ARG A 138 13.27 -0.40 7.04
N ILE A 139 13.78 -1.32 7.86
CA ILE A 139 14.64 -1.00 9.02
C ILE A 139 15.90 -0.27 8.57
N ARG A 140 16.57 -0.80 7.53
CA ARG A 140 17.75 -0.15 6.94
C ARG A 140 17.46 1.28 6.51
N THR A 141 16.36 1.48 5.77
CA THR A 141 15.97 2.81 5.27
C THR A 141 15.69 3.78 6.42
N ASP A 142 15.01 3.32 7.48
CA ASP A 142 14.70 4.15 8.64
C ASP A 142 15.98 4.58 9.38
N LEU A 143 16.90 3.64 9.64
CA LEU A 143 18.19 3.94 10.26
C LEU A 143 19.08 4.83 9.38
N GLN A 144 19.06 4.65 8.06
CA GLN A 144 19.76 5.54 7.12
C GLN A 144 19.20 6.97 7.19
N ASN A 145 17.87 7.12 7.23
CA ASN A 145 17.23 8.43 7.33
C ASN A 145 17.53 9.13 8.67
N GLN A 146 17.76 8.36 9.73
CA GLN A 146 18.19 8.86 11.04
C GLN A 146 19.70 9.18 11.12
N GLY A 147 20.47 8.88 10.06
CA GLY A 147 21.89 9.24 9.97
C GLY A 147 22.84 8.24 10.62
N TYR A 148 22.41 6.99 10.85
CA TYR A 148 23.29 5.95 11.37
C TYR A 148 24.36 5.56 10.34
N PRO A 149 25.58 5.21 10.76
CA PRO A 149 26.63 4.77 9.85
C PRO A 149 26.35 3.36 9.33
N GLU A 150 26.70 3.08 8.07
CA GLU A 150 26.36 1.82 7.39
C GLU A 150 26.81 0.56 8.14
N ASN A 151 27.97 0.63 8.81
CA ASN A 151 28.52 -0.48 9.60
C ASN A 151 27.71 -0.81 10.86
N GLN A 152 26.96 0.15 11.40
CA GLN A 152 26.02 -0.06 12.51
C GLN A 152 24.67 -0.52 11.97
N ILE A 153 24.22 0.06 10.86
CA ILE A 153 22.92 -0.29 10.26
C ILE A 153 22.82 -1.79 9.97
N GLU A 154 23.83 -2.37 9.31
CA GLU A 154 23.78 -3.81 8.97
C GLU A 154 23.67 -4.70 10.22
N ARG A 155 24.44 -4.35 11.26
CA ARG A 155 24.45 -5.10 12.53
C ARG A 155 23.10 -5.04 13.23
N GLU A 156 22.49 -3.86 13.30
CA GLU A 156 21.21 -3.67 13.96
C GLU A 156 20.07 -4.31 13.16
N VAL A 157 20.11 -4.22 11.83
CA VAL A 157 19.16 -4.91 10.94
C VAL A 157 19.21 -6.42 11.14
N GLU A 158 20.41 -7.03 11.12
CA GLU A 158 20.57 -8.47 11.38
C GLU A 158 20.05 -8.88 12.75
N LYS A 159 20.34 -8.07 13.79
CA LYS A 159 19.90 -8.35 15.17
C LYS A 159 18.38 -8.32 15.29
N ILE A 160 17.73 -7.29 14.76
CA ILE A 160 16.27 -7.14 14.79
C ILE A 160 15.62 -8.30 14.02
N ILE A 161 16.09 -8.61 12.81
CA ILE A 161 15.56 -9.72 12.01
C ILE A 161 15.73 -11.05 12.73
N GLY A 162 16.88 -11.28 13.38
CA GLY A 162 17.13 -12.50 14.16
C GLY A 162 16.08 -12.70 15.25
N ILE A 163 15.80 -11.66 16.03
CA ILE A 163 14.79 -11.67 17.09
C ILE A 163 13.39 -11.90 16.50
N LEU A 164 13.05 -11.22 15.41
CA LEU A 164 11.75 -11.36 14.75
C LEU A 164 11.53 -12.78 14.21
N LYS A 165 12.51 -13.39 13.55
CA LYS A 165 12.43 -14.77 13.05
C LYS A 165 12.30 -15.77 14.20
N GLN A 166 13.11 -15.61 15.26
CA GLN A 166 13.08 -16.49 16.43
C GLN A 166 11.73 -16.41 17.15
N SER A 167 11.16 -15.22 17.26
CA SER A 167 9.85 -14.99 17.88
C SER A 167 8.73 -15.73 17.13
N ALA A 168 8.78 -15.74 15.81
CA ALA A 168 7.79 -16.43 14.99
C ALA A 168 7.94 -17.95 15.03
N GLN A 169 9.17 -18.47 15.11
CA GLN A 169 9.43 -19.90 15.19
C GLN A 169 9.07 -20.52 16.55
N GLN A 170 9.20 -19.77 17.65
CA GLN A 170 8.79 -20.24 18.97
C GLN A 170 7.26 -20.38 19.09
N GLY A 171 6.50 -19.52 18.41
CA GLY A 171 5.04 -19.62 18.33
C GLY A 171 4.52 -20.83 17.56
N ASN A 172 5.34 -21.46 16.70
CA ASN A 172 4.98 -22.63 15.89
C ASN A 172 5.30 -23.98 16.57
N LYS A 173 6.01 -23.97 17.71
CA LYS A 173 6.43 -25.20 18.44
C LYS A 173 5.49 -25.60 19.59
N LYS A 174 4.37 -24.92 19.77
CA LYS A 174 3.30 -25.28 20.71
C LYS A 174 2.05 -25.66 19.95
#